data_AF-A0A7C9P8X4-F1
#
_entry.id   AF-A0A7C9P8X4-F1
#
_cell.length_a   1.000
_cell.length_b   1.000
_cell.length_c   1.000
_cell.angle_alpha   90.00
_cell.angle_beta   90.00
_cell.angle_gamma   90.00
#
_symmetry.space_group_name_H-M   'P 1'
#
loop_
_entity.id
_entity.type
_entity.pdbx_description
1 polymer ?
#
loop_
_entity_poly.entity_id
_entity_poly.type
_entity_poly.pdbx_seq_one_letter_code
_entity_poly.pdbx_strand_id
1 'polypeptide(L)'
;MKTKLMILAISLVSFSGVAMGFDFGKLLEDRLNQELNKDKKTQPATTQPPAGSQNAAASPPATKQKMDVGQLGFALFGDYSPEEENRIGKQISGNLLGAVPLVQDDALQRYVNLVGNWVAMQAGRKNTTWHFGVLETEDINAFAAPGGYIFLTKGLYRRLNNEAELAGVLGHEIAHVTLKHHLKVLKKSSLIGALGQAASSKAKGSDQVVQNLIGNGAEIMARGLDKEAEFEADRVGIVFAARAGYDPWGLPNVLQDMAALPAKDNRTSLLYKTHPHPGDRLAELGEAVGGHLDGFEGKDLASRFYKIR
;
A
#
# COMPACT_ATOMS: atom_id res chain seq x y z
N MET A 1 49.57 -45.96 19.97
CA MET A 1 48.59 -45.24 20.82
C MET A 1 48.79 -43.74 20.65
N LYS A 2 47.70 -42.98 20.44
CA LYS A 2 47.59 -41.50 20.52
C LYS A 2 48.26 -40.71 19.36
N THR A 3 47.70 -39.68 18.73
CA THR A 3 46.35 -39.13 18.47
C THR A 3 46.54 -38.04 17.40
N LYS A 4 45.48 -37.73 16.65
CA LYS A 4 45.38 -36.73 15.57
C LYS A 4 45.82 -35.31 15.96
N LEU A 5 46.37 -34.55 15.01
CA LEU A 5 45.98 -33.15 14.78
C LEU A 5 46.34 -32.72 13.35
N MET A 6 45.33 -32.56 12.51
CA MET A 6 45.42 -31.99 11.16
C MET A 6 44.90 -30.56 11.28
N ILE A 7 45.79 -29.57 11.20
CA ILE A 7 45.44 -28.15 11.26
C ILE A 7 45.02 -27.72 9.85
N LEU A 8 43.72 -27.49 9.68
CA LEU A 8 43.15 -26.89 8.48
C LEU A 8 43.17 -25.37 8.67
N ALA A 9 44.05 -24.67 7.94
CA ALA A 9 44.05 -23.22 7.87
C ALA A 9 42.88 -22.76 6.99
N ILE A 10 41.83 -22.22 7.61
CA ILE A 10 40.76 -21.52 6.91
C ILE A 10 41.15 -20.04 6.87
N SER A 11 41.47 -19.56 5.66
CA SER A 11 41.63 -18.14 5.37
C SER A 11 40.30 -17.42 5.58
N LEU A 12 40.24 -16.52 6.56
CA LEU A 12 39.15 -15.54 6.69
C LEU A 12 39.17 -14.61 5.48
N VAL A 13 38.19 -14.76 4.59
CA VAL A 13 37.79 -13.67 3.70
C VAL A 13 36.77 -12.84 4.47
N SER A 14 37.22 -11.68 4.95
CA SER A 14 36.35 -10.66 5.53
C SER A 14 35.44 -10.11 4.43
N PHE A 15 34.22 -10.62 4.34
CA PHE A 15 33.16 -9.96 3.58
C PHE A 15 32.67 -8.76 4.41
N SER A 16 33.25 -7.60 4.15
CA SER A 16 32.63 -6.32 4.50
C SER A 16 31.35 -6.19 3.68
N GLY A 17 30.23 -6.60 4.27
CA GLY A 17 28.91 -6.45 3.68
C GLY A 17 28.56 -4.98 3.54
N VAL A 18 28.67 -4.45 2.33
CA VAL A 18 27.98 -3.24 1.93
C VAL A 18 26.49 -3.58 1.95
N ALA A 19 25.76 -3.06 2.93
CA ALA A 19 24.31 -3.11 2.91
C ALA A 19 23.82 -2.31 1.70
N MET A 20 23.56 -2.98 0.58
CA MET A 20 22.78 -2.40 -0.50
C MET A 20 21.37 -2.16 0.04
N GLY A 21 21.03 -0.90 0.31
CA GLY A 21 19.66 -0.49 0.57
C GLY A 21 18.82 -0.92 -0.62
N PHE A 22 17.87 -1.82 -0.38
CA PHE A 22 16.95 -2.32 -1.38
C PHE A 22 15.86 -1.25 -1.56
N ASP A 23 15.93 -0.46 -2.63
CA ASP A 23 14.92 0.55 -2.93
C ASP A 23 13.68 -0.15 -3.49
N PHE A 24 12.75 -0.50 -2.60
CA PHE A 24 11.51 -1.17 -2.95
C PHE A 24 10.66 -0.36 -3.93
N GLY A 25 10.69 0.99 -3.83
CA GLY A 25 10.03 1.87 -4.78
C GLY A 25 10.60 1.70 -6.18
N LYS A 26 11.93 1.66 -6.29
CA LYS A 26 12.62 1.39 -7.55
C LYS A 26 12.40 -0.04 -8.05
N LEU A 27 12.36 -1.05 -7.19
CA LEU A 27 12.05 -2.43 -7.60
C LEU A 27 10.64 -2.53 -8.19
N LEU A 28 9.66 -1.90 -7.55
CA LEU A 28 8.29 -1.81 -8.03
C LEU A 28 8.25 -1.08 -9.38
N GLU A 29 8.92 0.06 -9.49
CA GLU A 29 9.00 0.87 -10.71
C GLU A 29 9.69 0.11 -11.85
N ASP A 30 10.80 -0.60 -11.58
CA ASP A 30 11.54 -1.41 -12.53
C ASP A 30 10.70 -2.61 -13.01
N ARG A 31 9.95 -3.26 -12.11
CA ARG A 31 9.01 -4.35 -12.47
C ARG A 31 7.84 -3.84 -13.30
N LEU A 32 7.27 -2.69 -12.96
CA LEU A 32 6.20 -2.03 -13.73
C LEU A 32 6.69 -1.71 -15.16
N ASN A 33 7.89 -1.14 -15.27
CA ASN A 33 8.52 -0.86 -16.56
C ASN A 33 8.81 -2.13 -17.37
N GLN A 34 9.07 -3.25 -16.71
CA GLN A 34 9.30 -4.54 -17.37
C GLN A 34 8.01 -5.16 -17.92
N GLU A 35 6.90 -5.06 -17.20
CA GLU A 35 5.56 -5.51 -17.63
C GLU A 35 5.02 -4.62 -18.77
N LEU A 36 5.08 -3.29 -18.64
CA LEU A 36 4.65 -2.33 -19.67
C LEU A 36 5.39 -2.49 -21.01
N ASN A 37 6.63 -2.99 -20.98
CA ASN A 37 7.44 -3.22 -22.18
C ASN A 37 7.27 -4.62 -22.78
N LYS A 38 6.61 -5.57 -22.10
CA LYS A 38 6.27 -6.88 -22.70
C LYS A 38 5.20 -6.73 -23.80
N ASP A 39 4.22 -5.85 -23.59
CA ASP A 39 3.13 -5.59 -24.56
C ASP A 39 3.58 -4.85 -25.82
N LYS A 40 4.77 -4.23 -25.81
CA LYS A 40 5.36 -3.61 -27.01
C LYS A 40 6.10 -4.60 -27.91
N LYS A 41 6.46 -5.81 -27.44
CA LYS A 41 7.34 -6.74 -28.16
C LYS A 41 6.61 -7.77 -29.05
N THR A 42 5.27 -7.74 -29.12
CA THR A 42 4.46 -8.76 -29.82
C THR A 42 3.74 -8.28 -31.09
N GLN A 43 4.31 -7.32 -31.84
CA GLN A 43 3.90 -7.08 -33.23
C GLN A 43 4.95 -7.63 -34.22
N PRO A 44 4.61 -8.57 -35.13
CA PRO A 44 5.53 -9.03 -36.14
C PRO A 44 5.80 -7.93 -37.17
N ALA A 45 7.08 -7.76 -37.53
CA ALA A 45 7.51 -6.84 -38.58
C ALA A 45 7.07 -7.37 -39.96
N THR A 46 6.22 -6.62 -40.65
CA THR A 46 5.93 -6.83 -42.08
C THR A 46 6.67 -5.80 -42.93
N THR A 47 7.44 -6.32 -43.88
CA THR A 47 8.23 -5.66 -44.92
C THR A 47 7.40 -4.73 -45.83
N GLN A 48 7.94 -3.54 -46.13
CA GLN A 48 7.40 -2.59 -47.12
C GLN A 48 7.77 -2.98 -48.57
N PRO A 49 6.83 -2.90 -49.53
CA PRO A 49 7.13 -2.73 -50.96
C PRO A 49 7.02 -1.25 -51.41
N PRO A 50 7.62 -0.89 -52.56
CA PRO A 50 7.97 0.50 -52.90
C PRO A 50 6.83 1.35 -53.45
N ALA A 51 7.06 2.65 -53.42
CA ALA A 51 6.16 3.74 -53.77
C ALA A 51 5.62 3.67 -55.22
N GLY A 52 4.29 3.80 -55.34
CA GLY A 52 3.54 3.98 -56.58
C GLY A 52 2.42 5.02 -56.38
N SER A 53 2.20 5.82 -57.41
CA SER A 53 1.51 7.11 -57.46
C SER A 53 0.01 7.14 -57.10
N GLN A 54 -0.34 8.22 -56.38
CA GLN A 54 -1.61 8.98 -56.31
C GLN A 54 -2.93 8.31 -56.75
N ASN A 55 -3.84 8.15 -55.79
CA ASN A 55 -5.25 8.50 -55.99
C ASN A 55 -5.80 9.07 -54.67
N ALA A 56 -6.45 10.23 -54.75
CA ALA A 56 -7.07 10.92 -53.62
C ALA A 56 -8.26 10.08 -53.12
N ALA A 57 -8.03 9.21 -52.13
CA ALA A 57 -9.09 8.56 -51.37
C ALA A 57 -9.43 9.43 -50.17
N ALA A 58 -10.71 9.76 -50.03
CA ALA A 58 -11.26 10.60 -48.98
C ALA A 58 -10.75 10.21 -47.58
N SER A 59 -10.43 11.21 -46.77
CA SER A 59 -10.22 11.04 -45.33
C SER A 59 -11.37 10.22 -44.74
N PRO A 60 -11.11 9.20 -43.91
CA PRO A 60 -12.17 8.52 -43.18
C PRO A 60 -12.96 9.56 -42.39
N PRO A 61 -14.30 9.43 -42.26
CA PRO A 61 -15.05 10.38 -41.46
C PRO A 61 -14.46 10.36 -40.05
N ALA A 62 -14.08 11.54 -39.55
CA ALA A 62 -13.67 11.72 -38.16
C ALA A 62 -14.78 11.15 -37.29
N THR A 63 -14.56 9.95 -36.74
CA THR A 63 -15.50 9.34 -35.83
C THR A 63 -15.46 10.23 -34.60
N LYS A 64 -16.50 11.06 -34.41
CA LYS A 64 -16.74 11.74 -33.13
C LYS A 64 -16.94 10.64 -32.09
N GLN A 65 -15.86 10.21 -31.46
CA GLN A 65 -15.95 9.35 -30.29
C GLN A 65 -16.60 10.16 -29.20
N LYS A 66 -17.81 9.74 -28.84
CA LYS A 66 -18.53 10.29 -27.70
C LYS A 66 -17.66 10.07 -26.47
N MET A 67 -17.48 11.12 -25.67
CA MET A 67 -17.07 10.98 -24.28
C MET A 67 -17.82 9.80 -23.67
N ASP A 68 -17.13 8.91 -22.95
CA ASP A 68 -17.84 7.90 -22.16
C ASP A 68 -18.56 8.62 -21.02
N VAL A 69 -19.81 8.99 -21.30
CA VAL A 69 -20.70 9.69 -20.36
C VAL A 69 -20.91 8.84 -19.10
N GLY A 70 -20.82 7.52 -19.21
CA GLY A 70 -20.88 6.60 -18.08
C GLY A 70 -19.65 6.73 -17.19
N GLN A 71 -18.44 6.76 -17.78
CA GLN A 71 -17.20 6.93 -17.03
C GLN A 71 -17.10 8.31 -16.37
N LEU A 72 -17.48 9.37 -17.08
CA LEU A 72 -17.54 10.71 -16.50
C LEU A 72 -18.63 10.81 -15.42
N GLY A 73 -19.79 10.18 -15.63
CA GLY A 73 -20.87 10.09 -14.66
C GLY A 73 -20.44 9.36 -13.38
N PHE A 74 -19.73 8.23 -13.50
CA PHE A 74 -19.17 7.52 -12.35
C PHE A 74 -18.08 8.35 -11.64
N ALA A 75 -17.16 8.95 -12.40
CA ALA A 75 -16.07 9.75 -11.85
C ALA A 75 -16.57 11.01 -11.12
N LEU A 76 -17.73 11.55 -11.50
CA LEU A 76 -18.35 12.69 -10.82
C LEU A 76 -19.28 12.25 -9.69
N PHE A 77 -20.15 11.25 -9.93
CA PHE A 77 -21.31 10.95 -9.08
C PHE A 77 -21.42 9.50 -8.61
N GLY A 78 -20.63 8.58 -9.15
CA GLY A 78 -20.65 7.16 -8.78
C GLY A 78 -19.89 6.84 -7.49
N ASP A 79 -20.20 5.71 -6.89
CA ASP A 79 -19.42 5.09 -5.81
C ASP A 79 -19.10 3.65 -6.21
N TYR A 80 -17.98 3.11 -5.75
CA TYR A 80 -17.58 1.73 -6.03
C TYR A 80 -18.49 0.77 -5.25
N SER A 81 -18.97 -0.29 -5.91
CA SER A 81 -19.70 -1.36 -5.23
C SER A 81 -18.76 -2.17 -4.33
N PRO A 82 -19.26 -2.85 -3.28
CA PRO A 82 -18.42 -3.73 -2.45
C PRO A 82 -17.66 -4.79 -3.25
N GLU A 83 -18.25 -5.30 -4.32
CA GLU A 83 -17.64 -6.27 -5.24
C GLU A 83 -16.49 -5.64 -6.03
N GLU A 84 -16.67 -4.41 -6.50
CA GLU A 84 -15.61 -3.66 -7.18
C GLU A 84 -14.46 -3.32 -6.23
N GLU A 85 -14.77 -2.87 -5.01
CA GLU A 85 -13.77 -2.62 -3.96
C GLU A 85 -12.94 -3.88 -3.70
N ASN A 86 -13.59 -5.04 -3.53
CA ASN A 86 -12.90 -6.31 -3.31
C ASN A 86 -12.07 -6.74 -4.53
N ARG A 87 -12.57 -6.55 -5.75
CA ARG A 87 -11.83 -6.88 -6.98
C ARG A 87 -10.55 -6.05 -7.11
N ILE A 88 -10.65 -4.74 -6.87
CA ILE A 88 -9.51 -3.82 -6.88
C ILE A 88 -8.52 -4.23 -5.80
N GLY A 89 -9.00 -4.41 -4.57
CA GLY A 89 -8.21 -4.86 -3.42
C GLY A 89 -7.42 -6.13 -3.65
N LYS A 90 -8.11 -7.17 -4.13
CA LYS A 90 -7.53 -8.48 -4.42
C LYS A 90 -6.42 -8.39 -5.45
N GLN A 91 -6.59 -7.57 -6.49
CA GLN A 91 -5.57 -7.39 -7.52
C GLN A 91 -4.34 -6.62 -6.99
N ILE A 92 -4.55 -5.51 -6.29
CA ILE A 92 -3.45 -4.74 -5.68
C ILE A 92 -2.66 -5.62 -4.72
N SER A 93 -3.38 -6.36 -3.87
CA SER A 93 -2.77 -7.28 -2.89
C SER A 93 -2.04 -8.44 -3.55
N GLY A 94 -2.58 -9.01 -4.63
CA GLY A 94 -1.92 -10.07 -5.40
C GLY A 94 -0.61 -9.60 -6.02
N ASN A 95 -0.59 -8.39 -6.59
CA ASN A 95 0.62 -7.78 -7.14
C ASN A 95 1.66 -7.53 -6.06
N LEU A 96 1.25 -7.00 -4.90
CA LEU A 96 2.12 -6.77 -3.74
C LEU A 96 2.74 -8.09 -3.26
N LEU A 97 1.92 -9.13 -3.07
CA LEU A 97 2.39 -10.45 -2.62
C LEU A 97 3.27 -11.18 -3.65
N GLY A 98 3.11 -10.87 -4.94
CA GLY A 98 4.02 -11.34 -5.98
C GLY A 98 5.38 -10.66 -5.95
N ALA A 99 5.46 -9.43 -5.41
CA ALA A 99 6.71 -8.68 -5.27
C ALA A 99 7.40 -8.94 -3.93
N VAL A 100 6.64 -8.98 -2.83
CA VAL A 100 7.12 -9.24 -1.47
C VAL A 100 6.26 -10.34 -0.85
N PRO A 101 6.83 -11.52 -0.58
CA PRO A 101 6.08 -12.59 0.06
C PRO A 101 5.78 -12.25 1.52
N LEU A 102 4.83 -12.98 2.10
CA LEU A 102 4.61 -12.97 3.55
C LEU A 102 5.79 -13.59 4.29
N VAL A 103 6.01 -13.15 5.53
CA VAL A 103 6.89 -13.83 6.48
C VAL A 103 6.42 -15.28 6.63
N GLN A 104 7.34 -16.24 6.48
CA GLN A 104 7.06 -17.68 6.60
C GLN A 104 6.93 -18.10 8.08
N ASP A 105 5.90 -17.58 8.73
CA ASP A 105 5.54 -17.86 10.12
C ASP A 105 4.01 -17.86 10.26
N ASP A 106 3.41 -19.05 10.17
CA ASP A 106 1.95 -19.17 10.24
C ASP A 106 1.38 -18.71 11.58
N ALA A 107 2.16 -18.77 12.67
CA ALA A 107 1.70 -18.31 13.98
C ALA A 107 1.63 -16.77 14.01
N LEU A 108 2.63 -16.09 13.44
CA LEU A 108 2.59 -14.64 13.24
C LEU A 108 1.41 -14.23 12.36
N GLN A 109 1.21 -14.87 11.21
CA GLN A 109 0.12 -14.50 10.30
C GLN A 109 -1.25 -14.68 10.97
N ARG A 110 -1.45 -15.79 11.71
CA ARG A 110 -2.68 -16.00 12.50
C ARG A 110 -2.86 -14.95 13.59
N TYR A 111 -1.78 -14.63 14.32
CA TYR A 111 -1.80 -13.64 15.39
C TYR A 111 -2.23 -12.26 14.87
N VAL A 112 -1.59 -11.77 13.81
CA VAL A 112 -1.92 -10.47 13.21
C VAL A 112 -3.35 -10.45 12.65
N ASN A 113 -3.80 -11.55 12.03
CA ASN A 113 -5.21 -11.65 11.61
C ASN A 113 -6.18 -11.61 12.78
N LEU A 114 -5.86 -12.23 13.93
CA LEU A 114 -6.70 -12.20 15.11
C LEU A 114 -6.83 -10.78 15.66
N VAL A 115 -5.71 -10.08 15.85
CA VAL A 115 -5.69 -8.70 16.35
C VAL A 115 -6.41 -7.77 15.36
N GLY A 116 -6.08 -7.86 14.07
CA GLY A 116 -6.66 -7.02 13.03
C GLY A 116 -8.17 -7.20 12.89
N ASN A 117 -8.66 -8.45 12.87
CA ASN A 117 -10.10 -8.70 12.79
C ASN A 117 -10.83 -8.17 14.03
N TRP A 118 -10.24 -8.31 15.22
CA TRP A 118 -10.81 -7.78 16.46
C TRP A 118 -10.99 -6.26 16.44
N VAL A 119 -9.99 -5.52 15.93
CA VAL A 119 -10.08 -4.07 15.71
C VAL A 119 -11.09 -3.74 14.60
N ALA A 120 -11.08 -4.49 13.50
CA ALA A 120 -11.96 -4.25 12.35
C ALA A 120 -13.46 -4.41 12.65
N MET A 121 -13.80 -5.23 13.64
CA MET A 121 -15.18 -5.34 14.15
C MET A 121 -15.73 -3.99 14.67
N GLN A 122 -14.86 -3.07 15.07
CA GLN A 122 -15.23 -1.73 15.55
C GLN A 122 -15.44 -0.71 14.42
N ALA A 123 -15.07 -1.06 13.19
CA ALA A 123 -15.09 -0.16 12.03
C ALA A 123 -16.44 -0.08 11.32
N GLY A 124 -17.40 -0.95 11.66
CA GLY A 124 -18.78 -0.89 11.14
C GLY A 124 -18.97 -1.36 9.69
N ARG A 125 -17.93 -1.84 9.01
CA ARG A 125 -18.02 -2.41 7.64
C ARG A 125 -18.50 -3.87 7.63
N LYS A 126 -19.81 -4.08 7.65
CA LYS A 126 -20.43 -5.44 7.74
C LYS A 126 -20.17 -6.35 6.53
N ASN A 127 -19.94 -5.78 5.34
CA ASN A 127 -19.77 -6.52 4.08
C ASN A 127 -18.32 -6.53 3.59
N THR A 128 -17.36 -6.38 4.48
CA THR A 128 -15.93 -6.38 4.15
C THR A 128 -15.27 -7.57 4.84
N THR A 129 -14.62 -8.43 4.06
CA THR A 129 -13.79 -9.51 4.59
C THR A 129 -12.40 -8.94 4.82
N TRP A 130 -11.91 -8.99 6.05
CA TRP A 130 -10.62 -8.40 6.40
C TRP A 130 -9.51 -9.44 6.33
N HIS A 131 -8.42 -9.06 5.67
CA HIS A 131 -7.24 -9.87 5.46
C HIS A 131 -6.03 -9.10 5.99
N PHE A 132 -5.27 -9.70 6.88
CA PHE A 132 -4.07 -9.09 7.43
C PHE A 132 -2.84 -9.94 7.10
N GLY A 133 -1.67 -9.32 6.97
CA GLY A 133 -0.44 -10.06 6.76
C GLY A 133 0.82 -9.28 7.10
N VAL A 134 1.87 -10.01 7.45
CA VAL A 134 3.22 -9.45 7.64
C VAL A 134 4.09 -9.76 6.42
N LEU A 135 4.59 -8.72 5.76
CA LEU A 135 5.45 -8.81 4.58
C LEU A 135 6.91 -9.03 4.97
N GLU A 136 7.61 -9.90 4.24
CA GLU A 136 9.01 -10.25 4.44
C GLU A 136 9.94 -9.16 3.87
N THR A 137 9.91 -7.97 4.47
CA THR A 137 10.82 -6.84 4.19
C THR A 137 11.20 -6.10 5.48
N GLU A 138 12.44 -5.60 5.53
CA GLU A 138 12.98 -4.80 6.64
C GLU A 138 12.63 -3.31 6.55
N ASP A 139 11.98 -2.88 5.46
CA ASP A 139 11.38 -1.55 5.37
C ASP A 139 10.40 -1.35 6.52
N ILE A 140 10.21 -0.11 6.98
CA ILE A 140 9.27 0.23 8.04
C ILE A 140 8.03 0.82 7.36
N ASN A 141 6.96 0.05 7.22
CA ASN A 141 5.70 0.57 6.68
C ASN A 141 4.49 -0.31 7.01
N ALA A 142 3.30 0.25 6.76
CA ALA A 142 2.04 -0.45 6.67
C ALA A 142 1.24 0.05 5.46
N PHE A 143 0.27 -0.75 5.04
CA PHE A 143 -0.43 -0.59 3.77
C PHE A 143 -1.86 -1.09 3.87
N ALA A 144 -2.80 -0.33 3.32
CA ALA A 144 -4.18 -0.73 3.13
C ALA A 144 -4.56 -0.71 1.66
N ALA A 145 -5.20 -1.78 1.17
CA ALA A 145 -5.87 -1.81 -0.12
C ALA A 145 -7.40 -1.88 0.06
N PRO A 146 -8.19 -1.37 -0.91
CA PRO A 146 -9.65 -1.48 -0.89
C PRO A 146 -10.14 -2.90 -0.64
N GLY A 147 -11.36 -3.08 -0.13
CA GLY A 147 -11.91 -4.41 0.10
C GLY A 147 -11.36 -5.15 1.33
N GLY A 148 -10.53 -4.51 2.16
CA GLY A 148 -10.16 -5.03 3.48
C GLY A 148 -8.82 -5.74 3.56
N TYR A 149 -7.89 -5.48 2.63
CA TYR A 149 -6.55 -6.10 2.66
C TYR A 149 -5.56 -5.13 3.31
N ILE A 150 -4.92 -5.57 4.39
CA ILE A 150 -4.00 -4.76 5.19
C ILE A 150 -2.71 -5.54 5.38
N PHE A 151 -1.58 -4.86 5.15
CA PHE A 151 -0.27 -5.44 5.30
C PHE A 151 0.62 -4.54 6.13
N LEU A 152 1.46 -5.14 6.94
CA LEU A 152 2.52 -4.45 7.66
C LEU A 152 3.84 -5.13 7.38
N THR A 153 4.93 -4.38 7.36
CA THR A 153 6.24 -4.95 7.09
C THR A 153 6.82 -5.60 8.35
N LYS A 154 7.67 -6.62 8.16
CA LYS A 154 8.45 -7.20 9.26
C LYS A 154 9.33 -6.15 9.95
N GLY A 155 9.87 -5.21 9.19
CA GLY A 155 10.63 -4.07 9.72
C GLY A 155 9.82 -3.19 10.69
N LEU A 156 8.57 -2.86 10.36
CA LEU A 156 7.68 -2.15 11.28
C LEU A 156 7.31 -3.02 12.48
N TYR A 157 6.90 -4.27 12.24
CA TYR A 157 6.46 -5.18 13.30
C TYR A 157 7.51 -5.35 14.41
N ARG A 158 8.80 -5.46 14.04
CA ARG A 158 9.91 -5.60 15.00
C ARG A 158 10.14 -4.37 15.88
N ARG A 159 9.57 -3.21 15.52
CA ARG A 159 9.65 -1.99 16.34
C ARG A 159 8.52 -1.88 17.36
N LEU A 160 7.45 -2.64 17.18
CA LEU A 160 6.32 -2.61 18.09
C LEU A 160 6.70 -3.34 19.39
N ASN A 161 6.31 -2.76 20.51
CA ASN A 161 6.63 -3.23 21.85
C ASN A 161 5.52 -4.11 22.45
N ASN A 162 4.27 -3.88 22.03
CA ASN A 162 3.09 -4.51 22.61
C ASN A 162 1.93 -4.63 21.59
N GLU A 163 0.84 -5.30 21.99
CA GLU A 163 -0.30 -5.56 21.10
C GLU A 163 -1.16 -4.31 20.88
N ALA A 164 -1.18 -3.34 21.81
CA ALA A 164 -1.88 -2.08 21.61
C ALA A 164 -1.24 -1.21 20.53
N GLU A 165 0.09 -1.18 20.43
CA GLU A 165 0.80 -0.51 19.33
C GLU A 165 0.47 -1.16 17.98
N LEU A 166 0.45 -2.50 17.91
CA LEU A 166 -0.01 -3.23 16.72
C LEU A 166 -1.47 -2.87 16.39
N ALA A 167 -2.35 -2.85 17.39
CA ALA A 167 -3.75 -2.50 17.21
C ALA A 167 -3.93 -1.05 16.74
N GLY A 168 -3.09 -0.12 17.21
CA GLY A 168 -3.07 1.27 16.76
C GLY A 168 -2.70 1.42 15.29
N VAL A 169 -1.61 0.76 14.85
CA VAL A 169 -1.20 0.71 13.43
C VAL A 169 -2.29 0.08 12.58
N LEU A 170 -2.82 -1.08 12.98
CA LEU A 170 -3.90 -1.74 12.25
C LEU A 170 -5.17 -0.89 12.22
N GLY A 171 -5.50 -0.21 13.32
CA GLY A 171 -6.64 0.71 13.40
C GLY A 171 -6.54 1.83 12.39
N HIS A 172 -5.35 2.42 12.23
CA HIS A 172 -5.07 3.42 11.21
C HIS A 172 -5.31 2.88 9.78
N GLU A 173 -4.76 1.72 9.44
CA GLU A 173 -4.96 1.10 8.12
C GLU A 173 -6.44 0.72 7.87
N ILE A 174 -7.13 0.23 8.90
CA ILE A 174 -8.58 -0.05 8.86
C ILE A 174 -9.36 1.23 8.60
N ALA A 175 -8.94 2.37 9.16
CA ALA A 175 -9.57 3.67 8.91
C ALA A 175 -9.44 4.09 7.44
N HIS A 176 -8.28 3.90 6.79
CA HIS A 176 -8.12 4.17 5.36
C HIS A 176 -9.09 3.38 4.49
N VAL A 177 -9.28 2.09 4.78
CA VAL A 177 -10.27 1.25 4.07
C VAL A 177 -11.69 1.72 4.37
N THR A 178 -11.98 2.02 5.64
CA THR A 178 -13.32 2.42 6.10
C THR A 178 -13.79 3.71 5.49
N LEU A 179 -12.91 4.70 5.43
CA LEU A 179 -13.16 6.04 4.88
C LEU A 179 -12.94 6.10 3.35
N LYS A 180 -12.63 4.96 2.73
CA LYS A 180 -12.43 4.80 1.29
C LYS A 180 -11.35 5.72 0.72
N HIS A 181 -10.28 6.02 1.47
CA HIS A 181 -9.24 6.98 1.06
C HIS A 181 -8.60 6.63 -0.29
N HIS A 182 -8.16 5.37 -0.46
CA HIS A 182 -7.59 4.90 -1.73
C HIS A 182 -8.57 4.97 -2.90
N LEU A 183 -9.87 4.69 -2.67
CA LEU A 183 -10.89 4.77 -3.72
C LEU A 183 -11.18 6.21 -4.14
N LYS A 184 -11.13 7.17 -3.21
CA LYS A 184 -11.22 8.61 -3.51
C LYS A 184 -10.06 9.06 -4.42
N VAL A 185 -8.83 8.61 -4.14
CA VAL A 185 -7.65 8.88 -4.98
C VAL A 185 -7.80 8.24 -6.38
N LEU A 186 -8.29 7.01 -6.43
CA LEU A 186 -8.55 6.30 -7.70
C LEU A 186 -9.60 7.02 -8.55
N LYS A 187 -10.68 7.48 -7.93
CA LYS A 187 -11.75 8.24 -8.59
C LYS A 187 -11.22 9.57 -9.13
N LYS A 188 -10.43 10.32 -8.35
CA LYS A 188 -9.80 11.58 -8.77
C LYS A 188 -8.84 11.35 -9.95
N SER A 189 -8.04 10.30 -9.91
CA SER A 189 -7.12 9.94 -11.00
C SER A 189 -7.87 9.57 -12.28
N SER A 190 -8.96 8.82 -12.16
CA SER A 190 -9.85 8.47 -13.28
C SER A 190 -10.49 9.71 -13.90
N LEU A 191 -10.93 10.66 -13.08
CA LEU A 191 -11.48 11.94 -13.54
C LEU A 191 -10.47 12.77 -14.32
N ILE A 192 -9.24 12.91 -13.80
CA ILE A 192 -8.15 13.62 -14.48
C ILE A 192 -7.83 12.94 -15.82
N GLY A 193 -7.76 11.61 -15.83
CA GLY A 193 -7.55 10.83 -17.06
C GLY A 193 -8.66 11.08 -18.08
N ALA A 194 -9.92 11.01 -17.68
CA ALA A 194 -11.08 11.24 -18.56
C ALA A 194 -11.10 12.67 -19.13
N LEU A 195 -10.78 13.68 -18.31
CA LEU A 195 -10.72 15.08 -18.75
C LEU A 195 -9.53 15.32 -19.71
N GLY A 196 -8.38 14.71 -19.45
CA GLY A 196 -7.22 14.76 -20.33
C GLY A 196 -7.48 14.11 -21.70
N GLN A 197 -8.25 13.01 -21.73
CA GLN A 197 -8.70 12.38 -22.98
C GLN A 197 -9.74 13.23 -23.72
N ALA A 198 -10.61 13.95 -23.02
CA ALA A 198 -11.53 14.89 -23.67
C ALA A 198 -10.79 16.08 -24.30
N ALA A 199 -9.67 16.49 -23.72
CA ALA A 199 -8.81 17.57 -24.24
C ALA A 199 -7.84 17.10 -25.33
N SER A 200 -7.46 15.82 -25.34
CA SER A 200 -6.58 15.20 -26.34
C SER A 200 -7.40 14.40 -27.34
N SER A 201 -7.47 14.83 -28.60
CA SER A 201 -8.14 14.11 -29.70
C SER A 201 -7.51 12.74 -30.08
N LYS A 202 -6.61 12.21 -29.23
CA LYS A 202 -5.99 10.89 -29.34
C LYS A 202 -5.97 10.19 -27.97
N ALA A 203 -6.99 9.38 -27.68
CA ALA A 203 -6.87 8.25 -26.76
C ALA A 203 -8.09 7.32 -26.89
N LYS A 204 -7.84 6.01 -26.86
CA LYS A 204 -8.83 4.94 -27.03
C LYS A 204 -9.53 4.60 -25.71
N GLY A 205 -10.86 4.39 -25.78
CA GLY A 205 -11.69 3.40 -25.04
C GLY A 205 -11.59 3.31 -23.50
N SER A 206 -12.75 3.41 -22.84
CA SER A 206 -12.91 3.43 -21.38
C SER A 206 -12.48 2.16 -20.62
N ASP A 207 -12.60 0.97 -21.21
CA ASP A 207 -12.13 -0.30 -20.60
C ASP A 207 -10.62 -0.32 -20.35
N GLN A 208 -9.87 0.40 -21.17
CA GLN A 208 -8.40 0.42 -21.10
C GLN A 208 -7.91 1.28 -19.93
N VAL A 209 -8.70 2.27 -19.48
CA VAL A 209 -8.34 3.15 -18.35
C VAL A 209 -8.43 2.40 -17.03
N VAL A 210 -9.54 1.67 -16.83
CA VAL A 210 -9.72 0.84 -15.63
C VAL A 210 -8.66 -0.26 -15.60
N GLN A 211 -8.40 -0.93 -16.73
CA GLN A 211 -7.31 -1.92 -16.86
C GLN A 211 -5.91 -1.32 -16.59
N ASN A 212 -5.62 -0.09 -17.04
CA ASN A 212 -4.33 0.56 -16.82
C ASN A 212 -4.14 1.05 -15.38
N LEU A 213 -5.19 1.57 -14.73
CA LEU A 213 -5.16 1.93 -13.29
C LEU A 213 -5.01 0.69 -12.40
N ILE A 214 -5.62 -0.42 -12.82
CA ILE A 214 -5.61 -1.70 -12.11
C ILE A 214 -4.32 -2.50 -12.35
N GLY A 215 -3.67 -2.33 -13.52
CA GLY A 215 -2.36 -2.91 -13.84
C GLY A 215 -1.22 -2.38 -12.98
N ASN A 216 -1.34 -1.13 -12.50
CA ASN A 216 -0.32 -0.46 -11.70
C ASN A 216 -0.66 -0.40 -10.20
N GLY A 217 -1.19 -1.48 -9.61
CA GLY A 217 -1.57 -1.52 -8.18
C GLY A 217 -0.46 -1.02 -7.22
N ALA A 218 0.80 -1.23 -7.59
CA ALA A 218 1.99 -0.71 -6.91
C ALA A 218 2.05 0.83 -6.86
N GLU A 219 1.65 1.51 -7.93
CA GLU A 219 1.70 2.97 -8.07
C GLU A 219 0.65 3.65 -7.20
N ILE A 220 -0.47 2.98 -6.91
CA ILE A 220 -1.52 3.49 -6.01
C ILE A 220 -1.08 3.37 -4.55
N MET A 221 -0.42 2.26 -4.21
CA MET A 221 0.12 2.02 -2.87
C MET A 221 1.37 2.88 -2.58
N ALA A 222 2.13 3.24 -3.63
CA ALA A 222 3.29 4.13 -3.53
C ALA A 222 2.93 5.61 -3.66
N ARG A 223 1.72 5.95 -4.09
CA ARG A 223 1.19 7.32 -4.06
C ARG A 223 0.77 7.61 -2.62
N GLY A 224 1.44 8.55 -1.97
CA GLY A 224 0.99 9.06 -0.69
C GLY A 224 -0.44 9.60 -0.76
N LEU A 225 -1.16 9.45 0.34
CA LEU A 225 -2.48 10.02 0.51
C LEU A 225 -2.37 11.51 0.86
N ASP A 226 -3.46 12.25 0.65
CA ASP A 226 -3.55 13.64 1.08
C ASP A 226 -3.37 13.71 2.61
N LYS A 227 -2.67 14.73 3.14
CA LYS A 227 -2.34 14.83 4.57
C LYS A 227 -3.57 14.78 5.47
N GLU A 228 -4.68 15.35 5.00
CA GLU A 228 -5.93 15.39 5.73
C GLU A 228 -6.53 13.98 5.90
N ALA A 229 -6.33 13.09 4.91
CA ALA A 229 -6.77 11.70 4.99
C ALA A 229 -5.97 10.90 6.03
N GLU A 230 -4.70 11.24 6.22
CA GLU A 230 -3.81 10.65 7.21
C GLU A 230 -4.21 11.05 8.62
N PHE A 231 -4.45 12.35 8.83
CA PHE A 231 -4.93 12.87 10.11
C PHE A 231 -6.33 12.35 10.44
N GLU A 232 -7.20 12.17 9.44
CA GLU A 232 -8.50 11.53 9.63
C GLU A 232 -8.34 10.06 10.03
N ALA A 233 -7.45 9.32 9.37
CA ALA A 233 -7.16 7.92 9.69
C ALA A 233 -6.54 7.77 11.09
N ASP A 234 -5.71 8.69 11.54
CA ASP A 234 -5.16 8.72 12.91
C ASP A 234 -6.26 8.83 13.97
N ARG A 235 -7.13 9.84 13.83
CA ARG A 235 -8.24 10.07 14.77
C ARG A 235 -9.18 8.86 14.82
N VAL A 236 -9.58 8.36 13.67
CA VAL A 236 -10.52 7.24 13.56
C VAL A 236 -9.89 5.92 13.98
N GLY A 237 -8.62 5.70 13.64
CA GLY A 237 -7.88 4.49 13.97
C GLY A 237 -7.68 4.31 15.46
N ILE A 238 -7.35 5.38 16.19
CA ILE A 238 -7.30 5.35 17.66
C ILE A 238 -8.66 4.97 18.25
N VAL A 239 -9.76 5.52 17.73
CA VAL A 239 -11.10 5.18 18.21
C VAL A 239 -11.42 3.70 17.98
N PHE A 240 -11.00 3.12 16.85
CA PHE A 240 -11.19 1.69 16.59
C PHE A 240 -10.39 0.82 17.56
N ALA A 241 -9.12 1.14 17.80
CA ALA A 241 -8.27 0.42 18.75
C ALA A 241 -8.81 0.54 20.19
N ALA A 242 -9.18 1.75 20.62
CA ALA A 242 -9.76 2.01 21.93
C ALA A 242 -11.08 1.24 22.13
N ARG A 243 -12.01 1.29 21.17
CA ARG A 243 -13.26 0.52 21.23
C ARG A 243 -13.04 -0.99 21.28
N ALA A 244 -11.93 -1.47 20.73
CA ALA A 244 -11.52 -2.86 20.83
C ALA A 244 -10.88 -3.21 22.19
N GLY A 245 -10.74 -2.25 23.10
CA GLY A 245 -10.20 -2.42 24.46
C GLY A 245 -8.69 -2.25 24.58
N TYR A 246 -8.01 -1.81 23.52
CA TYR A 246 -6.58 -1.51 23.56
C TYR A 246 -6.30 -0.13 24.13
N ASP A 247 -5.10 0.05 24.66
CA ASP A 247 -4.60 1.35 25.06
C ASP A 247 -4.65 2.35 23.87
N PRO A 248 -5.38 3.47 23.99
CA PRO A 248 -5.50 4.47 22.91
C PRO A 248 -4.15 5.10 22.54
N TRP A 249 -3.15 5.04 23.41
CA TRP A 249 -1.83 5.61 23.19
C TRP A 249 -0.91 4.72 22.34
N GLY A 250 -1.37 3.55 21.91
CA GLY A 250 -0.61 2.65 21.03
C GLY A 250 -0.11 3.31 19.74
N LEU A 251 -0.99 3.96 18.96
CA LEU A 251 -0.57 4.65 17.73
C LEU A 251 0.33 5.87 18.00
N PRO A 252 0.02 6.77 18.96
CA PRO A 252 0.91 7.87 19.36
C PRO A 252 2.31 7.40 19.74
N ASN A 253 2.45 6.31 20.50
CA ASN A 253 3.75 5.74 20.87
C ASN A 253 4.54 5.30 19.63
N VAL A 254 3.88 4.61 18.69
CA VAL A 254 4.52 4.22 17.42
C VAL A 254 4.97 5.45 16.62
N LEU A 255 4.14 6.48 16.50
CA LEU A 255 4.49 7.71 15.79
C LEU A 255 5.69 8.42 16.45
N GLN A 256 5.74 8.45 17.78
CA GLN A 256 6.85 9.00 18.53
C GLN A 256 8.15 8.22 18.27
N ASP A 257 8.10 6.88 18.33
CA ASP A 257 9.24 6.01 18.05
C ASP A 257 9.74 6.15 16.61
N MET A 258 8.83 6.38 15.66
CA MET A 258 9.17 6.64 14.26
C MET A 258 9.75 8.04 14.04
N ALA A 259 9.27 9.07 14.77
CA ALA A 259 9.80 10.43 14.70
C ALA A 259 11.24 10.50 15.25
N ALA A 260 11.61 9.59 16.15
CA ALA A 260 12.97 9.48 16.69
C ALA A 260 13.96 8.77 15.74
N LEU A 261 13.50 8.21 14.61
CA LEU A 261 14.38 7.56 13.65
C LEU A 261 15.31 8.56 12.95
N PRO A 262 16.54 8.16 12.59
CA PRO A 262 17.44 9.03 11.84
C PRO A 262 16.81 9.45 10.50
N ALA A 263 16.88 10.74 10.18
CA ALA A 263 16.29 11.29 8.95
C ALA A 263 16.82 10.67 7.63
N LYS A 264 17.95 9.94 7.69
CA LYS A 264 18.56 9.23 6.55
C LYS A 264 18.49 7.70 6.69
N ASP A 265 17.60 7.16 7.52
CA ASP A 265 17.36 5.72 7.57
C ASP A 265 16.65 5.28 6.28
N ASN A 266 17.33 4.52 5.42
CA ASN A 266 16.76 4.09 4.15
C ASN A 266 15.49 3.23 4.33
N ARG A 267 15.30 2.60 5.49
CA ARG A 267 14.12 1.77 5.79
C ARG A 267 12.85 2.58 5.94
N THR A 268 12.93 3.88 6.22
CA THR A 268 11.77 4.78 6.33
C THR A 268 11.47 5.52 5.03
N SER A 269 12.27 5.33 3.98
CA SER A 269 12.07 6.01 2.70
C SER A 269 10.67 5.77 2.13
N LEU A 270 10.15 4.56 2.28
CA LEU A 270 8.81 4.21 1.81
C LEU A 270 7.72 4.83 2.68
N LEU A 271 7.89 4.83 4.00
CA LEU A 271 6.97 5.46 4.95
C LEU A 271 6.77 6.95 4.63
N TYR A 272 7.86 7.69 4.45
CA TYR A 272 7.79 9.13 4.20
C TYR A 272 7.34 9.50 2.78
N LYS A 273 7.32 8.52 1.85
CA LYS A 273 6.67 8.68 0.54
C LYS A 273 5.17 8.50 0.64
N THR A 274 4.69 7.63 1.53
CA THR A 274 3.28 7.26 1.62
C THR A 274 2.52 8.04 2.70
N HIS A 275 3.19 8.50 3.75
CA HIS A 275 2.60 9.20 4.89
C HIS A 275 3.41 10.48 5.22
N PRO A 276 2.76 11.53 5.78
CA PRO A 276 3.43 12.71 6.34
C PRO A 276 4.43 12.33 7.44
N HIS A 277 5.30 13.27 7.80
CA HIS A 277 6.27 13.03 8.86
C HIS A 277 5.54 12.66 10.18
N PRO A 278 5.98 11.62 10.92
CA PRO A 278 5.32 11.18 12.14
C PRO A 278 5.16 12.27 13.21
N GLY A 279 6.12 13.21 13.28
CA GLY A 279 6.03 14.36 14.17
C GLY A 279 4.86 15.31 13.85
N ASP A 280 4.55 15.53 12.57
CA ASP A 280 3.41 16.36 12.15
C ASP A 280 2.09 15.66 12.53
N ARG A 281 2.02 14.35 12.30
CA ARG A 281 0.87 13.51 12.65
C ARG A 281 0.64 13.50 14.17
N LEU A 282 1.70 13.35 14.96
CA LEU A 282 1.61 13.36 16.42
C LEU A 282 1.10 14.69 16.96
N ALA A 283 1.56 15.82 16.40
CA ALA A 283 1.08 17.15 16.79
C ALA A 283 -0.40 17.34 16.48
N GLU A 284 -0.82 17.03 15.24
CA GLU A 284 -2.23 17.14 14.85
C GLU A 284 -3.14 16.20 15.66
N LEU A 285 -2.67 14.98 15.92
CA LEU A 285 -3.42 14.00 16.69
C LEU A 285 -3.56 14.43 18.16
N GLY A 286 -2.51 15.00 18.74
CA GLY A 286 -2.53 15.58 20.08
C GLY A 286 -3.56 16.71 20.22
N GLU A 287 -3.62 17.63 19.26
CA GLU A 287 -4.63 18.70 19.24
C GLU A 287 -6.05 18.16 19.08
N ALA A 288 -6.24 17.16 18.22
CA ALA A 288 -7.57 16.59 17.97
C ALA A 288 -8.10 15.73 19.11
N VAL A 289 -7.23 14.98 19.77
CA VAL A 289 -7.59 14.10 20.91
C VAL A 289 -7.68 14.90 22.21
N GLY A 290 -6.79 15.88 22.41
CA GLY A 290 -6.68 16.61 23.67
C GLY A 290 -6.62 15.65 24.87
N GLY A 291 -7.42 15.95 25.91
CA GLY A 291 -7.57 15.08 27.09
C GLY A 291 -8.75 14.09 26.99
N HIS A 292 -9.37 13.92 25.82
CA HIS A 292 -10.58 13.09 25.68
C HIS A 292 -10.33 11.59 25.91
N LEU A 293 -9.09 11.15 25.79
CA LEU A 293 -8.69 9.75 25.97
C LEU A 293 -7.95 9.49 27.29
N ASP A 294 -7.66 10.53 28.08
CA ASP A 294 -6.90 10.40 29.35
C ASP A 294 -7.60 9.49 30.37
N GLY A 295 -8.94 9.48 30.36
CA GLY A 295 -9.74 8.61 31.23
C GLY A 295 -10.00 7.21 30.68
N PHE A 296 -9.46 6.86 29.50
CA PHE A 296 -9.71 5.57 28.87
C PHE A 296 -8.66 4.54 29.29
N GLU A 297 -9.05 3.60 30.14
CA GLU A 297 -8.18 2.52 30.64
C GLU A 297 -8.16 1.31 29.69
N GLY A 298 -7.47 1.46 28.55
CA GLY A 298 -7.19 0.36 27.63
C GLY A 298 -6.05 -0.54 28.11
N LYS A 299 -5.83 -1.67 27.42
CA LYS A 299 -4.74 -2.61 27.75
C LYS A 299 -3.62 -2.58 26.70
N ASP A 300 -2.37 -2.58 27.15
CA ASP A 300 -1.17 -2.68 26.31
C ASP A 300 -0.94 -4.12 25.78
N LEU A 301 -1.24 -5.12 26.62
CA LEU A 301 -1.14 -6.55 26.37
C LEU A 301 0.26 -7.00 25.88
N ALA A 302 1.33 -6.43 26.45
CA ALA A 302 2.72 -6.74 26.07
C ALA A 302 3.09 -8.24 26.16
N SER A 303 2.48 -9.00 27.08
CA SER A 303 2.72 -10.44 27.24
C SER A 303 2.06 -11.30 26.15
N ARG A 304 1.05 -10.77 25.44
CA ARG A 304 0.39 -11.44 24.31
C ARG A 304 1.07 -11.14 22.98
N PHE A 305 1.91 -10.11 22.93
CA PHE A 305 2.57 -9.68 21.72
C PHE A 305 3.50 -10.78 21.17
N TYR A 306 3.17 -11.29 19.99
CA TYR A 306 3.92 -12.36 19.36
C TYR A 306 5.28 -11.85 18.89
N LYS A 307 6.38 -12.41 19.41
CA LYS A 307 7.73 -12.01 19.00
C LYS A 307 8.24 -12.91 17.89
N ILE A 308 8.62 -12.32 16.75
CA ILE A 308 9.28 -13.02 15.65
C ILE A 308 10.69 -13.40 16.12
N ARG A 309 11.14 -14.61 15.79
CA ARG A 309 12.47 -15.12 16.11
C ARG A 309 13.56 -14.53 15.22
#